data_AF-A0A401X347-F1
#
_entry.id   AF-A0A401X347-F1
#
_cell.length_a   1.000
_cell.length_b   1.000
_cell.length_c   1.000
_cell.angle_alpha   90.00
_cell.angle_beta   90.00
_cell.angle_gamma   90.00
#
_symmetry.space_group_name_H-M   'P 1'
#
loop_
_entity.id
_entity.type
_entity.pdbx_description
1 polymer ?
#
loop_
_entity_poly.entity_id
_entity_poly.type
_entity_poly.pdbx_seq_one_letter_code
_entity_poly.pdbx_strand_id
1 'polypeptide(L)'
;MSLPNMLQITPLLSAYRTGTLTPTNMVHDVIARIDSYTTQDPAVWISRVPAEKLLARAAELEKQAATDLPLYGIPFAVKDNIDVAGLPTTAGCPAFAYEPQESAEVVRRLEAAGAILIGKTNLDQFATGLVGMRSPYGQPHCVFNPEYVSGGSSSGSAVAVAAGLVSFALGTDTAGSGRVPAAFNNIVGLKPSRGVLSTYGLVPACESLDCISVFAGSTADAWEVEQIAAAPDARSPYSRALDVRPLPLTTFRFGVLKKEDQFFDGNAANAALYARAIHLLEQIGGTPVELDFAPLKETAALLYSGPFVVERLAAIKDFYNTHRQDMDPTVGAIIDGAKNYTATDVFEGIYRQHSLQQVAQRMWADFDIMLLPTAPRIVTKQEVMEQPIAANSLLGAYTNFVNLLDMAACAVPAGFAPDGLPFGVTFIAPAFTDKDLAVLAGRFHHALGEAVGLTRTDKPVSKEADTTAPNNRVLLAVVGAHLKGFPLHWQLEQEHAVLRNTTRTAPDYRLFALPNATPPKPGLVREQGFEGNGLEVEVYELDAAGFGRFVASVPQPMSIGRITLEDGKEVCGFLCSEAVARSGTDITETGGWRYYMQTR
;
A
#
# COMPACT_ATOMS: atom_id res chain seq x y z
N MET A 1 -2.16 16.73 28.34
CA MET A 1 -3.37 16.18 27.69
C MET A 1 -3.26 14.66 27.75
N SER A 2 -4.37 13.93 27.86
CA SER A 2 -4.32 12.48 27.64
C SER A 2 -3.97 12.20 26.19
N LEU A 3 -3.08 11.25 25.92
CA LEU A 3 -2.84 10.78 24.55
C LEU A 3 -4.14 10.29 23.91
N PRO A 4 -4.29 10.43 22.57
CA PRO A 4 -5.39 9.78 21.86
C PRO A 4 -5.29 8.26 22.02
N ASN A 5 -6.42 7.56 21.85
CA ASN A 5 -6.41 6.11 21.97
C ASN A 5 -5.57 5.48 20.86
N MET A 6 -5.77 5.92 19.62
CA MET A 6 -4.89 5.60 18.50
C MET A 6 -3.86 6.70 18.22
N LEU A 7 -2.60 6.31 18.19
CA LEU A 7 -1.46 7.21 17.99
C LEU A 7 -1.20 7.49 16.50
N GLN A 8 -2.18 8.01 15.77
CA GLN A 8 -2.03 8.24 14.32
C GLN A 8 -1.00 9.35 14.00
N ILE A 9 -0.23 9.19 12.92
CA ILE A 9 0.96 10.01 12.63
C ILE A 9 0.58 11.48 12.42
N THR A 10 -0.38 11.75 11.53
CA THR A 10 -0.74 13.13 11.17
C THR A 10 -1.21 13.99 12.36
N PRO A 11 -2.14 13.51 13.24
CA PRO A 11 -2.51 14.25 14.45
C PRO A 11 -1.34 14.50 15.40
N LEU A 12 -0.43 13.53 15.59
CA LEU A 12 0.72 13.70 16.48
C LEU A 12 1.72 14.72 15.95
N LEU A 13 2.05 14.67 14.65
CA LEU A 13 2.89 15.69 14.02
C LEU A 13 2.29 17.10 14.15
N SER A 14 0.97 17.23 14.02
CA SER A 14 0.28 18.51 14.25
C SER A 14 0.43 18.99 15.71
N ALA A 15 0.31 18.09 16.68
CA ALA A 15 0.48 18.41 18.10
C ALA A 15 1.93 18.83 18.42
N TYR A 16 2.94 18.18 17.83
CA TYR A 16 4.34 18.57 17.98
C TYR A 16 4.62 19.95 17.36
N ARG A 17 4.12 20.20 16.14
CA ARG A 17 4.32 21.47 15.44
C ARG A 17 3.65 22.65 16.13
N THR A 18 2.55 22.41 16.84
CA THR A 18 1.85 23.44 17.64
C THR A 18 2.37 23.55 19.08
N GLY A 19 3.34 22.71 19.48
CA GLY A 19 3.91 22.70 20.83
C GLY A 19 2.96 22.21 21.92
N THR A 20 1.82 21.61 21.54
CA THR A 20 0.84 21.05 22.49
C THR A 20 1.25 19.67 23.02
N LEU A 21 2.25 19.05 22.38
CA LEU A 21 2.88 17.80 22.75
C LEU A 21 4.40 17.94 22.52
N THR A 22 5.21 17.28 23.36
CA THR A 22 6.67 17.18 23.18
C THR A 22 7.07 15.70 23.08
N PRO A 23 8.16 15.36 22.35
CA PRO A 23 8.69 13.99 22.32
C PRO A 23 8.87 13.38 23.71
N THR A 24 9.35 14.14 24.68
CA THR A 24 9.57 13.66 26.06
C THR A 24 8.25 13.27 26.73
N ASN A 25 7.21 14.10 26.59
CA ASN A 25 5.89 13.79 27.13
C ASN A 25 5.27 12.57 26.44
N MET A 26 5.42 12.45 25.11
CA MET A 26 4.99 11.25 24.38
C MET A 26 5.67 10.00 24.92
N VAL A 27 6.98 10.01 25.14
CA VAL A 27 7.71 8.86 25.68
C VAL A 27 7.20 8.49 27.07
N HIS A 28 6.98 9.46 27.96
CA HIS A 28 6.41 9.19 29.29
C HIS A 28 5.04 8.52 29.20
N ASP A 29 4.14 9.07 28.38
CA ASP A 29 2.78 8.55 28.24
C ASP A 29 2.77 7.15 27.58
N VAL A 30 3.64 6.90 26.60
CA VAL A 30 3.80 5.59 25.95
C VAL A 30 4.32 4.54 26.93
N ILE A 31 5.33 4.86 27.74
CA ILE A 31 5.84 3.94 28.78
C ILE A 31 4.71 3.59 29.76
N ALA A 32 3.99 4.59 30.27
CA ALA A 32 2.87 4.37 31.19
C ALA A 32 1.75 3.51 30.56
N ARG A 33 1.41 3.75 29.29
CA ARG A 33 0.42 2.96 28.56
C ARG A 33 0.86 1.51 28.37
N ILE A 34 2.14 1.27 28.05
CA ILE A 34 2.70 -0.08 27.90
C ILE A 34 2.69 -0.82 29.23
N ASP A 35 3.13 -0.18 30.32
CA ASP A 35 3.16 -0.81 31.64
C ASP A 35 1.74 -1.18 32.11
N SER A 36 0.75 -0.35 31.82
CA SER A 36 -0.66 -0.67 32.07
C SER A 36 -1.15 -1.85 31.22
N TYR A 37 -0.85 -1.85 29.91
CA TYR A 37 -1.31 -2.90 29.00
C TYR A 37 -0.63 -4.26 29.23
N THR A 38 0.58 -4.28 29.79
CA THR A 38 1.30 -5.51 30.15
C THR A 38 0.49 -6.40 31.10
N THR A 39 -0.42 -5.82 31.88
CA THR A 39 -1.34 -6.59 32.76
C THR A 39 -2.43 -7.34 31.98
N GLN A 40 -2.72 -6.93 30.74
CA GLN A 40 -3.70 -7.55 29.86
C GLN A 40 -3.02 -8.56 28.93
N ASP A 41 -1.95 -8.16 28.26
CA ASP A 41 -1.14 -9.01 27.39
C ASP A 41 0.36 -8.80 27.66
N PRO A 42 1.00 -9.65 28.48
CA PRO A 42 2.43 -9.55 28.76
C PRO A 42 3.30 -10.05 27.61
N ALA A 43 2.73 -10.68 26.57
CA ALA A 43 3.49 -11.36 25.53
C ALA A 43 3.80 -10.47 24.32
N VAL A 44 3.35 -9.21 24.30
CA VAL A 44 3.50 -8.28 23.16
C VAL A 44 4.97 -8.01 22.81
N TRP A 45 5.81 -7.87 23.83
CA TRP A 45 7.21 -7.44 23.70
C TRP A 45 8.17 -8.57 24.07
N ILE A 46 9.22 -8.76 23.26
CA ILE A 46 10.37 -9.60 23.64
C ILE A 46 11.40 -8.77 24.39
N SER A 47 11.70 -7.56 23.88
CA SER A 47 12.60 -6.62 24.53
C SER A 47 12.12 -5.18 24.31
N ARG A 48 12.44 -4.29 25.25
CA ARG A 48 12.08 -2.86 25.19
C ARG A 48 13.35 -2.03 25.27
N VAL A 49 13.37 -0.90 24.56
CA VAL A 49 14.42 0.10 24.75
C VAL A 49 14.30 0.63 26.19
N PRO A 50 15.39 0.67 26.97
CA PRO A 50 15.37 1.22 28.32
C PRO A 50 14.84 2.66 28.36
N ALA A 51 14.06 3.00 29.39
CA ALA A 51 13.37 4.29 29.50
C ALA A 51 14.33 5.49 29.42
N GLU A 52 15.51 5.37 30.02
CA GLU A 52 16.55 6.40 29.97
C GLU A 52 17.04 6.67 28.55
N LYS A 53 17.13 5.65 27.69
CA LYS A 53 17.52 5.81 26.28
C LYS A 53 16.41 6.44 25.46
N LEU A 54 15.15 6.05 25.71
CA LEU A 54 13.97 6.66 25.07
C LEU A 54 13.89 8.16 25.39
N LEU A 55 14.04 8.52 26.67
CA LEU A 55 14.01 9.91 27.13
C LEU A 55 15.20 10.72 26.59
N ALA A 56 16.39 10.12 26.52
CA ALA A 56 17.55 10.76 25.90
C ALA A 56 17.30 11.07 24.41
N ARG A 57 16.76 10.09 23.66
CA ARG A 57 16.41 10.28 22.25
C ARG A 57 15.34 11.36 22.05
N ALA A 58 14.31 11.37 22.90
CA ALA A 58 13.28 12.40 22.87
C ALA A 58 13.86 13.80 23.12
N ALA A 59 14.74 13.96 24.12
CA ALA A 59 15.42 15.22 24.42
C ALA A 59 16.38 15.67 23.31
N GLU A 60 16.97 14.75 22.55
CA GLU A 60 17.76 15.08 21.36
C GLU A 60 16.89 15.60 20.21
N LEU A 61 15.72 14.99 19.98
CA LEU A 61 14.78 15.44 18.97
C LEU A 61 14.27 16.85 19.29
N GLU A 62 14.00 17.16 20.55
CA GLU A 62 13.56 18.50 21.01
C GLU A 62 14.55 19.64 20.72
N LYS A 63 15.79 19.33 20.31
CA LYS A 63 16.78 20.34 19.86
C LYS A 63 16.61 20.73 18.38
N GLN A 64 15.76 20.03 17.64
CA GLN A 64 15.48 20.24 16.21
C GLN A 64 14.05 20.77 16.05
N ALA A 65 13.73 21.44 14.93
CA ALA A 65 12.36 21.86 14.71
C ALA A 65 11.50 20.66 14.30
N ALA A 66 10.27 20.58 14.82
CA ALA A 66 9.32 19.51 14.48
C ALA A 66 8.95 19.45 12.98
N THR A 67 9.27 20.49 12.21
CA THR A 67 9.09 20.57 10.77
C THR A 67 10.22 19.91 9.97
N ASP A 68 11.36 19.65 10.59
CA ASP A 68 12.58 19.18 9.90
C ASP A 68 12.56 17.68 9.63
N LEU A 69 11.74 16.92 10.38
CA LEU A 69 11.72 15.46 10.38
C LEU A 69 10.29 14.94 10.12
N PRO A 70 10.09 14.05 9.12
CA PRO A 70 8.75 13.61 8.75
C PRO A 70 8.10 12.67 9.77
N LEU A 71 8.88 12.02 10.63
CA LEU A 71 8.39 11.17 11.73
C LEU A 71 8.82 11.72 13.09
N TYR A 72 8.97 13.04 13.22
CA TYR A 72 9.42 13.70 14.45
C TYR A 72 8.68 13.21 15.71
N GLY A 73 9.41 12.50 16.58
CA GLY A 73 8.91 12.03 17.88
C GLY A 73 7.90 10.87 17.80
N ILE A 74 7.65 10.30 16.62
CA ILE A 74 6.63 9.26 16.43
C ILE A 74 7.10 7.92 17.02
N PRO A 75 6.39 7.33 17.99
CA PRO A 75 6.77 6.06 18.59
C PRO A 75 6.45 4.88 17.67
N PHE A 76 7.41 3.97 17.48
CA PHE A 76 7.21 2.77 16.67
C PHE A 76 7.81 1.50 17.27
N ALA A 77 7.32 0.35 16.84
CA ALA A 77 7.83 -0.96 17.22
C ALA A 77 8.38 -1.73 16.02
N VAL A 78 9.24 -2.70 16.29
CA VAL A 78 9.86 -3.53 15.25
C VAL A 78 9.72 -5.00 15.63
N LYS A 79 9.33 -5.88 14.71
CA LYS A 79 9.30 -7.32 14.96
C LYS A 79 10.69 -7.86 15.26
N ASP A 80 10.81 -8.80 16.21
CA ASP A 80 12.11 -9.27 16.70
C ASP A 80 12.88 -10.22 15.76
N ASN A 81 12.53 -10.25 14.47
CA ASN A 81 13.38 -10.80 13.41
C ASN A 81 14.04 -9.70 12.56
N ILE A 82 13.86 -8.42 12.90
CA ILE A 82 14.49 -7.27 12.24
C ILE A 82 15.50 -6.65 13.22
N ASP A 83 16.70 -6.38 12.72
CA ASP A 83 17.84 -5.93 13.52
C ASP A 83 17.70 -4.49 14.01
N VAL A 84 18.12 -4.30 15.26
CA VAL A 84 18.20 -3.01 15.94
C VAL A 84 19.49 -3.02 16.75
N ALA A 85 20.42 -2.12 16.45
CA ALA A 85 21.64 -1.99 17.22
C ALA A 85 21.34 -1.69 18.70
N GLY A 86 21.93 -2.46 19.61
CA GLY A 86 21.76 -2.32 21.06
C GLY A 86 20.52 -3.02 21.65
N LEU A 87 19.78 -3.80 20.85
CA LEU A 87 18.81 -4.79 21.34
C LEU A 87 19.09 -6.14 20.64
N PRO A 88 18.97 -7.28 21.34
CA PRO A 88 19.15 -8.58 20.71
C PRO A 88 18.07 -8.83 19.65
N THR A 89 18.42 -9.59 18.62
CA THR A 89 17.48 -10.18 17.67
C THR A 89 17.36 -11.66 17.98
N THR A 90 16.15 -12.16 18.27
CA THR A 90 15.94 -13.57 18.68
C THR A 90 15.13 -14.36 17.67
N ALA A 91 14.40 -13.69 16.76
CA ALA A 91 13.44 -14.33 15.87
C ALA A 91 12.44 -15.26 16.60
N GLY A 92 12.09 -14.96 17.86
CA GLY A 92 11.22 -15.80 18.68
C GLY A 92 11.90 -17.07 19.21
N CYS A 93 13.23 -17.13 19.22
CA CYS A 93 14.01 -18.26 19.72
C CYS A 93 15.14 -17.77 20.65
N PRO A 94 15.05 -18.03 21.97
CA PRO A 94 16.10 -17.62 22.91
C PRO A 94 17.51 -18.15 22.55
N ALA A 95 17.59 -19.38 22.04
CA ALA A 95 18.86 -20.00 21.65
C ALA A 95 19.46 -19.41 20.36
N PHE A 96 18.66 -18.72 19.55
CA PHE A 96 19.11 -18.05 18.32
C PHE A 96 19.60 -16.62 18.56
N ALA A 97 19.41 -16.08 19.78
CA ALA A 97 19.64 -14.68 20.08
C ALA A 97 21.08 -14.23 19.74
N TYR A 98 21.19 -13.09 19.04
CA TYR A 98 22.45 -12.41 18.77
C TYR A 98 22.30 -10.90 18.92
N GLU A 99 23.42 -10.19 19.08
CA GLU A 99 23.45 -8.73 19.09
C GLU A 99 23.90 -8.19 17.72
N PRO A 100 22.99 -7.55 16.95
CA PRO A 100 23.35 -6.98 15.67
C PRO A 100 24.29 -5.77 15.85
N GLN A 101 25.31 -5.68 15.00
CA GLN A 101 26.26 -4.56 15.01
C GLN A 101 25.65 -3.26 14.46
N GLU A 102 24.67 -3.38 13.57
CA GLU A 102 23.98 -2.28 12.92
C GLU A 102 22.47 -2.55 12.93
N SER A 103 21.67 -1.49 13.00
CA SER A 103 20.23 -1.61 12.78
C SER A 103 19.95 -1.95 11.31
N ALA A 104 18.86 -2.68 11.06
CA ALA A 104 18.35 -2.92 9.72
C ALA A 104 18.14 -1.59 8.96
N GLU A 105 18.29 -1.61 7.63
CA GLU A 105 18.25 -0.37 6.84
C GLU A 105 16.92 0.38 7.02
N VAL A 106 15.80 -0.35 7.06
CA VAL A 106 14.48 0.25 7.31
C VAL A 106 14.40 0.93 8.67
N VAL A 107 14.99 0.35 9.73
CA VAL A 107 15.00 0.93 11.07
C VAL A 107 15.85 2.20 11.08
N ARG A 108 17.05 2.14 10.50
CA ARG A 108 17.97 3.28 10.40
C ARG A 108 17.31 4.47 9.69
N ARG A 109 16.57 4.22 8.61
CA ARG A 109 15.84 5.27 7.87
C ARG A 109 14.70 5.88 8.69
N LEU A 110 13.93 5.07 9.41
CA LEU A 110 12.83 5.55 10.24
C LEU A 110 13.33 6.36 11.44
N GLU A 111 14.39 5.91 12.11
CA GLU A 111 15.01 6.67 13.21
C GLU A 111 15.65 7.98 12.72
N ALA A 112 16.30 7.95 11.54
CA ALA A 112 16.83 9.16 10.89
C ALA A 112 15.72 10.14 10.48
N ALA A 113 14.53 9.63 10.15
CA ALA A 113 13.32 10.42 9.91
C ALA A 113 12.67 10.97 11.19
N GLY A 114 13.24 10.69 12.37
CA GLY A 114 12.81 11.24 13.66
C GLY A 114 11.93 10.32 14.50
N ALA A 115 11.65 9.10 14.04
CA ALA A 115 10.87 8.14 14.81
C ALA A 115 11.65 7.65 16.06
N ILE A 116 10.92 7.27 17.10
CA ILE A 116 11.46 6.75 18.35
C ILE A 116 11.10 5.27 18.47
N LEU A 117 12.12 4.40 18.39
CA LEU A 117 11.93 2.97 18.56
C LEU A 117 11.61 2.64 20.01
N ILE A 118 10.50 1.96 20.25
CA ILE A 118 10.05 1.54 21.59
C ILE A 118 10.60 0.18 21.98
N GLY A 119 10.69 -0.77 21.04
CA GLY A 119 11.17 -2.11 21.36
C GLY A 119 10.94 -3.14 20.26
N LYS A 120 11.37 -4.37 20.56
CA LYS A 120 11.23 -5.56 19.72
C LYS A 120 9.98 -6.33 20.12
N THR A 121 9.09 -6.53 19.16
CA THR A 121 7.79 -7.20 19.35
C THR A 121 7.87 -8.69 19.08
N ASN A 122 7.04 -9.44 19.80
CA ASN A 122 6.97 -10.90 19.72
C ASN A 122 6.44 -11.38 18.35
N LEU A 123 6.76 -12.64 18.02
CA LEU A 123 6.43 -13.27 16.76
C LEU A 123 6.29 -14.79 16.89
N ASP A 124 5.58 -15.44 15.96
CA ASP A 124 5.78 -16.88 15.74
C ASP A 124 7.25 -17.13 15.35
N GLN A 125 7.88 -18.11 16.00
CA GLN A 125 9.31 -18.38 15.88
C GLN A 125 9.76 -18.54 14.42
N PHE A 126 10.88 -17.91 14.06
CA PHE A 126 11.42 -17.79 12.70
C PHE A 126 10.40 -17.33 11.66
N ALA A 127 9.47 -16.47 12.07
CA ALA A 127 8.34 -15.99 11.27
C ALA A 127 7.56 -17.13 10.58
N THR A 128 7.41 -18.27 11.28
CA THR A 128 6.77 -19.48 10.74
C THR A 128 5.40 -19.71 11.38
N GLY A 129 4.42 -18.93 10.94
CA GLY A 129 3.03 -19.09 11.35
C GLY A 129 2.15 -17.90 10.99
N LEU A 130 0.83 -18.13 11.09
CA LEU A 130 -0.23 -17.15 10.93
C LEU A 130 -1.07 -17.02 12.21
N VAL A 131 -0.64 -17.63 13.33
CA VAL A 131 -1.42 -17.75 14.57
C VAL A 131 -0.89 -16.89 15.72
N GLY A 132 0.41 -16.58 15.77
CA GLY A 132 0.98 -15.77 16.86
C GLY A 132 1.14 -16.53 18.19
N MET A 133 1.10 -17.86 18.19
CA MET A 133 1.17 -18.72 19.37
C MET A 133 2.45 -19.56 19.47
N ARG A 134 3.28 -19.57 18.42
CA ARG A 134 4.48 -20.42 18.31
C ARG A 134 5.71 -19.70 18.84
N SER A 135 5.61 -19.17 20.05
CA SER A 135 6.67 -18.39 20.68
C SER A 135 6.87 -18.82 22.14
N PRO A 136 8.12 -19.12 22.57
CA PRO A 136 8.42 -19.39 23.96
C PRO A 136 8.34 -18.12 24.84
N TYR A 137 8.24 -16.92 24.24
CA TYR A 137 8.04 -15.65 24.95
C TYR A 137 6.58 -15.38 25.34
N GLY A 138 5.68 -16.32 25.09
CA GLY A 138 4.25 -16.20 25.34
C GLY A 138 3.44 -15.99 24.06
N GLN A 139 2.12 -15.91 24.21
CA GLN A 139 1.16 -15.98 23.12
C GLN A 139 0.27 -14.71 23.09
N PRO A 140 0.67 -13.67 22.33
CA PRO A 140 -0.16 -12.49 22.17
C PRO A 140 -1.54 -12.86 21.65
N HIS A 141 -2.57 -12.14 22.08
CA HIS A 141 -3.95 -12.46 21.74
C HIS A 141 -4.66 -11.36 20.96
N CYS A 142 -5.82 -11.68 20.40
CA CYS A 142 -6.69 -10.68 19.80
C CYS A 142 -7.01 -9.60 20.84
N VAL A 143 -6.86 -8.33 20.47
CA VAL A 143 -7.13 -7.22 21.41
C VAL A 143 -8.59 -7.19 21.89
N PHE A 144 -9.51 -7.77 21.13
CA PHE A 144 -10.94 -7.81 21.46
C PHE A 144 -11.35 -9.00 22.33
N ASN A 145 -10.58 -10.11 22.30
CA ASN A 145 -10.91 -11.29 23.07
C ASN A 145 -9.66 -12.18 23.30
N PRO A 146 -9.23 -12.40 24.56
CA PRO A 146 -8.01 -13.15 24.88
C PRO A 146 -8.07 -14.66 24.56
N GLU A 147 -9.26 -15.22 24.33
CA GLU A 147 -9.45 -16.62 23.91
C GLU A 147 -9.09 -16.82 22.43
N TYR A 148 -9.00 -15.74 21.65
CA TYR A 148 -8.68 -15.78 20.24
C TYR A 148 -7.23 -15.39 19.97
N VAL A 149 -6.70 -15.95 18.90
CA VAL A 149 -5.34 -15.66 18.47
C VAL A 149 -5.17 -14.20 18.05
N SER A 150 -4.01 -13.60 18.29
CA SER A 150 -3.65 -12.30 17.70
C SER A 150 -3.51 -12.37 16.18
N GLY A 151 -3.25 -13.57 15.65
CA GLY A 151 -2.73 -13.75 14.31
C GLY A 151 -1.21 -13.60 14.31
N GLY A 152 -0.57 -14.18 13.30
CA GLY A 152 0.88 -14.24 13.20
C GLY A 152 1.39 -14.08 11.77
N SER A 153 2.70 -14.11 11.57
CA SER A 153 3.72 -14.25 12.60
C SER A 153 4.05 -12.92 13.27
N SER A 154 3.60 -11.78 12.76
CA SER A 154 3.87 -10.45 13.34
C SER A 154 2.89 -10.10 14.47
N SER A 155 2.78 -11.00 15.45
CA SER A 155 1.75 -10.94 16.50
C SER A 155 1.88 -9.73 17.40
N GLY A 156 3.04 -9.53 18.04
CA GLY A 156 3.27 -8.40 18.93
C GLY A 156 3.18 -7.05 18.22
N SER A 157 3.63 -6.97 16.96
CA SER A 157 3.55 -5.74 16.15
C SER A 157 2.11 -5.29 15.94
N ALA A 158 1.21 -6.23 15.62
CA ALA A 158 -0.20 -5.93 15.41
C ALA A 158 -0.90 -5.53 16.72
N VAL A 159 -0.65 -6.27 17.80
CA VAL A 159 -1.22 -5.94 19.12
C VAL A 159 -0.74 -4.58 19.62
N ALA A 160 0.55 -4.26 19.47
CA ALA A 160 1.11 -2.98 19.89
C ALA A 160 0.45 -1.77 19.19
N VAL A 161 0.17 -1.87 17.89
CA VAL A 161 -0.54 -0.82 17.15
C VAL A 161 -2.01 -0.78 17.55
N ALA A 162 -2.69 -1.93 17.57
CA ALA A 162 -4.12 -2.00 17.85
C ALA A 162 -4.50 -1.56 19.27
N ALA A 163 -3.63 -1.80 20.25
CA ALA A 163 -3.79 -1.32 21.61
C ALA A 163 -3.31 0.14 21.81
N GLY A 164 -2.88 0.82 20.75
CA GLY A 164 -2.44 2.21 20.80
C GLY A 164 -1.15 2.42 21.58
N LEU A 165 -0.29 1.41 21.66
CA LEU A 165 1.01 1.49 22.36
C LEU A 165 2.06 2.20 21.51
N VAL A 166 1.92 2.13 20.19
CA VAL A 166 2.78 2.77 19.19
C VAL A 166 1.94 3.28 18.03
N SER A 167 2.50 4.21 17.24
CA SER A 167 1.83 4.77 16.05
C SER A 167 1.81 3.79 14.89
N PHE A 168 2.92 3.08 14.70
CA PHE A 168 3.06 2.06 13.68
C PHE A 168 4.04 0.98 14.16
N ALA A 169 4.03 -0.17 13.52
CA ALA A 169 4.99 -1.22 13.78
C ALA A 169 5.44 -1.91 12.49
N LEU A 170 6.72 -2.27 12.43
CA LEU A 170 7.24 -3.12 11.38
C LEU A 170 6.97 -4.58 11.70
N GLY A 171 6.37 -5.28 10.74
CA GLY A 171 6.26 -6.73 10.70
C GLY A 171 7.04 -7.31 9.53
N THR A 172 6.82 -8.60 9.27
CA THR A 172 7.23 -9.23 8.01
C THR A 172 6.08 -10.04 7.44
N ASP A 173 6.07 -10.21 6.12
CA ASP A 173 5.07 -10.97 5.40
C ASP A 173 5.71 -11.79 4.28
N THR A 174 5.71 -13.12 4.48
CA THR A 174 6.00 -14.11 3.44
C THR A 174 4.71 -14.68 2.83
N ALA A 175 3.74 -14.97 3.69
CA ALA A 175 2.55 -15.76 3.37
C ALA A 175 1.24 -15.15 3.89
N GLY A 176 1.30 -14.04 4.63
CA GLY A 176 0.12 -13.45 5.29
C GLY A 176 0.43 -12.71 6.59
N SER A 177 1.69 -12.73 7.04
CA SER A 177 2.08 -12.27 8.38
C SER A 177 2.03 -10.75 8.61
N GLY A 178 1.83 -9.95 7.57
CA GLY A 178 1.53 -8.52 7.63
C GLY A 178 0.04 -8.21 7.42
N ARG A 179 -0.78 -9.23 7.13
CA ARG A 179 -2.18 -9.09 6.73
C ARG A 179 -3.15 -9.73 7.73
N VAL A 180 -2.94 -11.01 8.07
CA VAL A 180 -3.80 -11.76 9.01
C VAL A 180 -3.90 -11.07 10.37
N PRO A 181 -2.78 -10.67 11.02
CA PRO A 181 -2.85 -9.96 12.30
C PRO A 181 -3.56 -8.60 12.21
N ALA A 182 -3.53 -7.92 11.05
CA ALA A 182 -4.20 -6.64 10.89
C ALA A 182 -5.73 -6.81 10.95
N ALA A 183 -6.26 -7.81 10.24
CA ALA A 183 -7.68 -8.12 10.24
C ALA A 183 -8.18 -8.52 11.63
N PHE A 184 -7.41 -9.31 12.38
CA PHE A 184 -7.81 -9.80 13.71
C PHE A 184 -7.75 -8.74 14.80
N ASN A 185 -7.08 -7.61 14.55
CA ASN A 185 -6.91 -6.54 15.54
C ASN A 185 -7.44 -5.17 15.06
N ASN A 186 -8.28 -5.15 14.03
CA ASN A 186 -8.96 -3.95 13.54
C ASN A 186 -8.00 -2.79 13.20
N ILE A 187 -6.91 -3.10 12.49
CA ILE A 187 -5.91 -2.13 12.04
C ILE A 187 -5.57 -2.36 10.57
N VAL A 188 -4.76 -1.47 10.00
CA VAL A 188 -4.25 -1.60 8.64
C VAL A 188 -2.95 -2.40 8.62
N GLY A 189 -2.81 -3.28 7.63
CA GLY A 189 -1.58 -4.00 7.32
C GLY A 189 -1.17 -3.78 5.87
N LEU A 190 -0.15 -2.97 5.63
CA LEU A 190 0.43 -2.75 4.30
C LEU A 190 1.56 -3.75 4.08
N LYS A 191 1.45 -4.52 3.00
CA LYS A 191 2.48 -5.42 2.49
C LYS A 191 3.03 -4.79 1.20
N PRO A 192 4.17 -4.09 1.27
CA PRO A 192 4.80 -3.42 0.14
C PRO A 192 5.20 -4.41 -0.95
N SER A 193 5.31 -3.93 -2.18
CA SER A 193 5.92 -4.65 -3.29
C SER A 193 7.27 -5.22 -2.90
N ARG A 194 7.51 -6.48 -3.30
CA ARG A 194 8.70 -7.23 -2.88
C ARG A 194 9.97 -6.48 -3.24
N GLY A 195 10.90 -6.33 -2.29
CA GLY A 195 12.17 -5.65 -2.51
C GLY A 195 12.14 -4.11 -2.40
N VAL A 196 10.98 -3.47 -2.28
CA VAL A 196 10.90 -2.00 -2.09
C VAL A 196 11.49 -1.58 -0.74
N LEU A 197 11.18 -2.35 0.31
CA LEU A 197 11.84 -2.22 1.61
C LEU A 197 13.01 -3.18 1.66
N SER A 198 14.20 -2.66 1.98
CA SER A 198 15.42 -3.47 2.13
C SER A 198 15.24 -4.54 3.20
N THR A 199 15.69 -5.75 2.89
CA THR A 199 15.77 -6.87 3.86
C THR A 199 17.15 -6.96 4.52
N TYR A 200 18.03 -5.96 4.34
CA TYR A 200 19.29 -5.91 5.09
C TYR A 200 19.01 -5.77 6.59
N GLY A 201 19.54 -6.71 7.38
CA GLY A 201 19.25 -6.83 8.81
C GLY A 201 17.91 -7.52 9.14
N LEU A 202 17.32 -8.26 8.18
CA LEU A 202 16.19 -9.15 8.44
C LEU A 202 16.69 -10.59 8.53
N VAL A 203 16.37 -11.30 9.61
CA VAL A 203 16.52 -12.76 9.68
C VAL A 203 15.52 -13.39 8.70
N PRO A 204 15.99 -14.07 7.63
CA PRO A 204 15.10 -14.56 6.58
C PRO A 204 14.23 -15.71 7.06
N ALA A 205 13.00 -15.78 6.52
CA ALA A 205 12.14 -16.95 6.60
C ALA A 205 12.09 -17.66 5.25
N CYS A 206 11.66 -16.96 4.20
CA CYS A 206 11.85 -17.40 2.82
C CYS A 206 12.46 -16.22 2.07
N GLU A 207 13.79 -16.16 2.00
CA GLU A 207 14.54 -14.97 1.58
C GLU A 207 14.06 -14.44 0.22
N SER A 208 13.74 -15.33 -0.72
CA SER A 208 13.23 -14.94 -2.03
C SER A 208 11.85 -14.31 -2.02
N LEU A 209 11.05 -14.47 -0.96
CA LEU A 209 9.65 -14.06 -0.89
C LEU A 209 9.40 -12.98 0.17
N ASP A 210 10.30 -12.82 1.13
CA ASP A 210 10.09 -12.01 2.31
C ASP A 210 9.94 -10.53 2.00
N CYS A 211 8.98 -9.91 2.68
CA CYS A 211 8.75 -8.48 2.66
C CYS A 211 8.66 -7.97 4.10
N ILE A 212 9.32 -6.86 4.40
CA ILE A 212 8.99 -6.09 5.60
C ILE A 212 7.61 -5.45 5.36
N SER A 213 6.73 -5.51 6.35
CA SER A 213 5.36 -5.01 6.29
C SER A 213 5.14 -3.91 7.33
N VAL A 214 4.10 -3.10 7.17
CA VAL A 214 3.77 -2.00 8.09
C VAL A 214 2.37 -2.17 8.65
N PHE A 215 2.25 -2.12 9.97
CA PHE A 215 0.98 -1.99 10.66
C PHE A 215 0.76 -0.55 11.11
N ALA A 216 -0.44 -0.01 10.90
CA ALA A 216 -0.80 1.35 11.33
C ALA A 216 -2.31 1.50 11.58
N GLY A 217 -2.71 2.63 12.17
CA GLY A 217 -4.13 3.00 12.33
C GLY A 217 -4.82 3.42 11.03
N SER A 218 -4.08 3.73 9.97
CA SER A 218 -4.64 4.14 8.68
C SER A 218 -3.75 3.71 7.51
N THR A 219 -4.31 3.65 6.30
CA THR A 219 -3.53 3.36 5.09
C THR A 219 -2.61 4.52 4.72
N ALA A 220 -2.99 5.75 5.06
CA ALA A 220 -2.17 6.93 4.87
C ALA A 220 -0.89 6.86 5.72
N ASP A 221 -1.01 6.50 7.00
CA ASP A 221 0.14 6.34 7.89
C ASP A 221 1.04 5.17 7.44
N ALA A 222 0.45 4.03 7.06
CA ALA A 222 1.22 2.88 6.58
C ALA A 222 2.03 3.21 5.31
N TRP A 223 1.41 3.92 4.35
CA TRP A 223 2.07 4.36 3.12
C TRP A 223 3.15 5.42 3.36
N GLU A 224 2.94 6.33 4.30
CA GLU A 224 3.95 7.32 4.70
C GLU A 224 5.20 6.63 5.27
N VAL A 225 5.02 5.62 6.12
CA VAL A 225 6.11 4.81 6.66
C VAL A 225 6.84 4.04 5.55
N GLU A 226 6.12 3.41 4.61
CA GLU A 226 6.73 2.73 3.47
C GLU A 226 7.59 3.69 2.64
N GLN A 227 7.07 4.84 2.25
CA GLN A 227 7.80 5.81 1.44
C GLN A 227 9.10 6.29 2.11
N ILE A 228 9.08 6.48 3.42
CA ILE A 228 10.26 6.91 4.18
C ILE A 228 11.28 5.78 4.26
N ALA A 229 10.82 4.56 4.54
CA ALA A 229 11.67 3.37 4.67
C ALA A 229 12.17 2.82 3.33
N ALA A 230 11.50 3.12 2.21
CA ALA A 230 11.86 2.63 0.89
C ALA A 230 13.23 3.16 0.44
N ALA A 231 14.10 2.25 0.06
CA ALA A 231 15.39 2.54 -0.54
C ALA A 231 15.94 1.31 -1.26
N PRO A 232 16.43 1.45 -2.52
CA PRO A 232 17.28 0.44 -3.12
C PRO A 232 18.50 0.20 -2.22
N ASP A 233 18.83 -1.07 -1.97
CA ASP A 233 19.93 -1.45 -1.11
C ASP A 233 20.68 -2.65 -1.70
N ALA A 234 21.88 -2.41 -2.20
CA ALA A 234 22.71 -3.43 -2.84
C ALA A 234 23.16 -4.54 -1.87
N ARG A 235 23.02 -4.35 -0.55
CA ARG A 235 23.29 -5.39 0.46
C ARG A 235 22.17 -6.42 0.56
N SER A 236 20.99 -6.12 0.00
CA SER A 236 19.83 -7.02 -0.06
C SER A 236 19.64 -7.52 -1.51
N PRO A 237 19.82 -8.83 -1.78
CA PRO A 237 19.84 -9.34 -3.16
C PRO A 237 18.49 -9.23 -3.90
N TYR A 238 17.39 -9.13 -3.15
CA TYR A 238 16.04 -8.97 -3.70
C TYR A 238 15.56 -7.51 -3.70
N SER A 239 16.42 -6.56 -3.32
CA SER A 239 16.06 -5.14 -3.30
C SER A 239 15.77 -4.61 -4.71
N ARG A 240 14.73 -3.77 -4.82
CA ARG A 240 14.32 -3.11 -6.06
C ARG A 240 13.98 -1.66 -5.75
N ALA A 241 14.28 -0.77 -6.69
CA ALA A 241 13.77 0.58 -6.64
C ALA A 241 12.24 0.58 -6.76
N LEU A 242 11.60 1.46 -6.00
CA LEU A 242 10.16 1.70 -6.11
C LEU A 242 9.84 2.35 -7.46
N ASP A 243 9.23 1.59 -8.36
CA ASP A 243 8.78 2.01 -9.69
C ASP A 243 7.29 2.32 -9.67
N VAL A 244 6.88 3.47 -9.11
CA VAL A 244 5.45 3.76 -8.85
C VAL A 244 4.59 3.61 -10.11
N ARG A 245 3.62 2.68 -10.06
CA ARG A 245 2.65 2.39 -11.12
C ARG A 245 1.26 2.85 -10.72
N PRO A 246 0.51 3.50 -11.64
CA PRO A 246 -0.80 4.01 -11.31
C PRO A 246 -1.87 2.91 -11.29
N LEU A 247 -2.89 3.09 -10.46
CA LEU A 247 -4.18 2.39 -10.56
C LEU A 247 -5.29 3.40 -10.88
N PRO A 248 -6.37 2.98 -11.57
CA PRO A 248 -7.55 3.81 -11.68
C PRO A 248 -8.20 4.00 -10.31
N LEU A 249 -8.35 5.24 -9.87
CA LEU A 249 -8.90 5.55 -8.55
C LEU A 249 -10.41 5.88 -8.61
N THR A 250 -10.91 6.57 -9.62
CA THR A 250 -12.31 7.01 -9.65
C THR A 250 -13.27 5.89 -10.06
N THR A 251 -12.96 5.21 -11.16
CA THR A 251 -13.74 4.11 -11.73
C THR A 251 -12.80 2.97 -12.03
N PHE A 252 -13.02 1.81 -11.43
CA PHE A 252 -12.08 0.69 -11.51
C PHE A 252 -12.83 -0.64 -11.47
N ARG A 253 -12.20 -1.70 -11.95
CA ARG A 253 -12.70 -3.07 -11.88
C ARG A 253 -11.97 -3.80 -10.78
N PHE A 254 -12.68 -4.61 -10.01
CA PHE A 254 -12.09 -5.39 -8.94
C PHE A 254 -12.50 -6.85 -8.99
N GLY A 255 -11.49 -7.74 -8.97
CA GLY A 255 -11.66 -9.18 -8.92
C GLY A 255 -12.24 -9.63 -7.57
N VAL A 256 -13.29 -10.45 -7.60
CA VAL A 256 -13.91 -11.06 -6.42
C VAL A 256 -14.05 -12.57 -6.59
N LEU A 257 -14.12 -13.29 -5.46
CA LEU A 257 -14.30 -14.75 -5.47
C LEU A 257 -15.68 -15.13 -6.01
N LYS A 258 -15.72 -16.11 -6.91
CA LYS A 258 -16.94 -16.84 -7.23
C LYS A 258 -17.54 -17.45 -5.96
N LYS A 259 -18.86 -17.62 -5.94
CA LYS A 259 -19.56 -18.15 -4.77
C LYS A 259 -19.05 -19.51 -4.29
N GLU A 260 -18.60 -20.37 -5.20
CA GLU A 260 -18.03 -21.69 -4.91
C GLU A 260 -16.61 -21.64 -4.30
N ASP A 261 -15.86 -20.56 -4.56
CA ASP A 261 -14.52 -20.34 -4.01
C ASP A 261 -14.56 -19.58 -2.66
N GLN A 262 -15.72 -19.10 -2.24
CA GLN A 262 -15.92 -18.39 -0.98
C GLN A 262 -15.92 -19.36 0.22
N PHE A 263 -14.73 -19.62 0.74
CA PHE A 263 -14.51 -20.44 1.94
C PHE A 263 -14.42 -19.59 3.22
N PHE A 264 -15.39 -19.75 4.12
CA PHE A 264 -15.45 -19.07 5.43
C PHE A 264 -15.47 -20.05 6.61
N ASP A 265 -15.17 -21.33 6.36
CA ASP A 265 -15.19 -22.41 7.36
C ASP A 265 -16.49 -22.41 8.20
N GLY A 266 -17.64 -22.34 7.52
CA GLY A 266 -18.95 -22.29 8.16
C GLY A 266 -19.34 -20.96 8.81
N ASN A 267 -18.45 -19.95 8.82
CA ASN A 267 -18.74 -18.64 9.40
C ASN A 267 -19.58 -17.76 8.45
N ALA A 268 -20.90 -17.85 8.59
CA ALA A 268 -21.85 -17.07 7.79
C ALA A 268 -21.77 -15.55 8.05
N ALA A 269 -21.35 -15.11 9.24
CA ALA A 269 -21.20 -13.70 9.56
C ALA A 269 -20.07 -13.07 8.71
N ASN A 270 -18.91 -13.73 8.63
CA ASN A 270 -17.79 -13.26 7.80
C ASN A 270 -18.14 -13.26 6.32
N ALA A 271 -18.89 -14.25 5.84
CA ALA A 271 -19.40 -14.25 4.47
C ALA A 271 -20.28 -13.03 4.19
N ALA A 272 -21.17 -12.66 5.12
CA ALA A 272 -21.98 -11.46 5.01
C ALA A 272 -21.14 -10.18 5.05
N LEU A 273 -20.11 -10.11 5.90
CA LEU A 273 -19.19 -8.98 5.97
C LEU A 273 -18.42 -8.79 4.65
N TYR A 274 -17.97 -9.87 4.02
CA TYR A 274 -17.35 -9.82 2.70
C TYR A 274 -18.32 -9.32 1.62
N ALA A 275 -19.57 -9.80 1.61
CA ALA A 275 -20.59 -9.31 0.69
C ALA A 275 -20.86 -7.80 0.85
N ARG A 276 -20.89 -7.30 2.11
CA ARG A 276 -20.99 -5.85 2.38
C ARG A 276 -19.76 -5.09 1.87
N ALA A 277 -18.57 -5.65 2.01
CA ALA A 277 -17.34 -5.03 1.53
C ALA A 277 -17.36 -4.87 -0.01
N ILE A 278 -17.81 -5.90 -0.73
CA ILE A 278 -18.02 -5.83 -2.18
C ILE A 278 -18.98 -4.69 -2.52
N HIS A 279 -20.14 -4.63 -1.84
CA HIS A 279 -21.15 -3.60 -2.10
C HIS A 279 -20.65 -2.18 -1.81
N LEU A 280 -19.88 -2.00 -0.74
CA LEU A 280 -19.29 -0.70 -0.43
C LEU A 280 -18.26 -0.28 -1.49
N LEU A 281 -17.51 -1.23 -2.04
CA LEU A 281 -16.54 -0.95 -3.10
C LEU A 281 -17.24 -0.54 -4.41
N GLU A 282 -18.40 -1.12 -4.73
CA GLU A 282 -19.28 -0.66 -5.81
C GLU A 282 -19.72 0.79 -5.61
N GLN A 283 -20.16 1.14 -4.40
CA GLN A 283 -20.63 2.49 -4.08
C GLN A 283 -19.55 3.57 -4.24
N ILE A 284 -18.27 3.22 -4.11
CA ILE A 284 -17.15 4.16 -4.27
C ILE A 284 -16.50 4.11 -5.67
N GLY A 285 -17.18 3.51 -6.65
CA GLY A 285 -16.81 3.54 -8.07
C GLY A 285 -16.24 2.24 -8.63
N GLY A 286 -16.23 1.16 -7.85
CA GLY A 286 -15.76 -0.15 -8.30
C GLY A 286 -16.80 -0.91 -9.13
N THR A 287 -16.35 -1.79 -10.02
CA THR A 287 -17.19 -2.80 -10.69
C THR A 287 -16.64 -4.20 -10.39
N PRO A 288 -17.40 -5.10 -9.74
CA PRO A 288 -16.93 -6.43 -9.42
C PRO A 288 -16.81 -7.29 -10.68
N VAL A 289 -15.76 -8.09 -10.74
CA VAL A 289 -15.52 -9.09 -11.78
C VAL A 289 -15.21 -10.41 -11.09
N GLU A 290 -15.94 -11.47 -11.40
CA GLU A 290 -15.63 -12.79 -10.85
C GLU A 290 -14.28 -13.28 -11.39
N LEU A 291 -13.33 -13.56 -10.50
CA LEU A 291 -12.01 -14.06 -10.88
C LEU A 291 -11.99 -15.60 -10.85
N ASP A 292 -11.14 -16.20 -11.68
CA ASP A 292 -10.77 -17.60 -11.56
C ASP A 292 -9.72 -17.76 -10.45
N PHE A 293 -10.13 -18.33 -9.30
CA PHE A 293 -9.25 -18.43 -8.14
C PHE A 293 -8.32 -19.65 -8.20
N ALA A 294 -8.58 -20.62 -9.08
CA ALA A 294 -7.85 -21.87 -9.11
C ALA A 294 -6.32 -21.70 -9.29
N PRO A 295 -5.82 -20.84 -10.21
CA PRO A 295 -4.36 -20.62 -10.36
C PRO A 295 -3.72 -19.98 -9.12
N LEU A 296 -4.44 -19.11 -8.41
CA LEU A 296 -3.96 -18.47 -7.18
C LEU A 296 -3.91 -19.48 -6.03
N LYS A 297 -4.93 -20.33 -5.91
CA LYS A 297 -4.98 -21.42 -4.94
C LYS A 297 -3.88 -22.46 -5.18
N GLU A 298 -3.61 -22.80 -6.44
CA GLU A 298 -2.49 -23.68 -6.79
C GLU A 298 -1.14 -23.05 -6.41
N THR A 299 -0.97 -21.75 -6.69
CA THR A 299 0.24 -21.03 -6.29
C THR A 299 0.43 -21.05 -4.78
N ALA A 300 -0.65 -20.83 -4.02
CA ALA A 300 -0.64 -20.91 -2.56
C ALA A 300 -0.19 -22.29 -2.05
N ALA A 301 -0.54 -23.38 -2.75
CA ALA A 301 -0.13 -24.73 -2.39
C ALA A 301 1.38 -24.96 -2.58
N LEU A 302 2.04 -24.29 -3.53
CA LEU A 302 3.49 -24.38 -3.70
C LEU A 302 4.26 -23.94 -2.43
N LEU A 303 3.71 -23.01 -1.66
CA LEU A 303 4.38 -22.45 -0.48
C LEU A 303 4.43 -23.42 0.71
N TYR A 304 3.30 -24.09 1.01
CA TYR A 304 3.15 -24.93 2.21
C TYR A 304 3.14 -26.43 1.92
N SER A 305 2.75 -26.83 0.71
CA SER A 305 2.73 -28.23 0.26
C SER A 305 3.76 -28.48 -0.84
N GLY A 306 4.59 -27.49 -1.15
CA GLY A 306 5.67 -27.57 -2.13
C GLY A 306 7.03 -27.22 -1.53
N PRO A 307 8.05 -27.03 -2.39
CA PRO A 307 9.44 -27.05 -1.98
C PRO A 307 9.92 -25.73 -1.34
N PHE A 308 9.11 -24.67 -1.28
CA PHE A 308 9.54 -23.37 -0.73
C PHE A 308 9.84 -23.41 0.78
N VAL A 309 9.38 -24.43 1.50
CA VAL A 309 9.80 -24.68 2.89
C VAL A 309 11.33 -24.90 3.01
N VAL A 310 12.00 -25.31 1.93
CA VAL A 310 13.46 -25.47 1.88
C VAL A 310 14.18 -24.15 2.16
N GLU A 311 13.62 -22.99 1.77
CA GLU A 311 14.23 -21.69 2.09
C GLU A 311 14.29 -21.43 3.59
N ARG A 312 13.28 -21.88 4.37
CA ARG A 312 13.30 -21.76 5.83
C ARG A 312 14.46 -22.53 6.42
N LEU A 313 14.66 -23.77 5.98
CA LEU A 313 15.81 -24.56 6.41
C LEU A 313 17.13 -23.91 5.99
N ALA A 314 17.21 -23.40 4.76
CA ALA A 314 18.43 -22.75 4.25
C ALA A 314 18.82 -21.51 5.08
N ALA A 315 17.84 -20.68 5.45
CA ALA A 315 18.06 -19.45 6.22
C ALA A 315 18.66 -19.68 7.61
N ILE A 316 18.35 -20.81 8.24
CA ILE A 316 18.80 -21.12 9.61
C ILE A 316 19.58 -22.43 9.72
N LYS A 317 20.13 -22.94 8.60
CA LYS A 317 20.69 -24.29 8.51
C LYS A 317 21.70 -24.61 9.61
N ASP A 318 22.62 -23.69 9.87
CA ASP A 318 23.68 -23.90 10.87
C ASP A 318 23.11 -24.01 12.28
N PHE A 319 22.18 -23.11 12.63
CA PHE A 319 21.44 -23.19 13.89
C PHE A 319 20.62 -24.47 13.99
N TYR A 320 19.85 -24.80 12.95
CA TYR A 320 18.99 -25.98 12.88
C TYR A 320 19.79 -27.28 13.15
N ASN A 321 21.01 -27.39 12.61
CA ASN A 321 21.83 -28.59 12.76
C ASN A 321 22.26 -28.88 14.21
N THR A 322 22.36 -27.86 15.08
CA THR A 322 22.82 -28.02 16.47
C THR A 322 21.74 -27.72 17.51
N HIS A 323 20.68 -27.00 17.13
CA HIS A 323 19.64 -26.47 18.02
C HIS A 323 18.21 -26.85 17.63
N ARG A 324 18.01 -27.89 16.81
CA ARG A 324 16.66 -28.35 16.44
C ARG A 324 15.75 -28.59 17.65
N GLN A 325 16.29 -29.09 18.76
CA GLN A 325 15.56 -29.31 20.02
C GLN A 325 15.11 -28.03 20.74
N ASP A 326 15.76 -26.90 20.46
CA ASP A 326 15.47 -25.60 21.08
C ASP A 326 14.37 -24.82 20.31
N MET A 327 13.90 -25.38 19.20
CA MET A 327 12.84 -24.81 18.38
C MET A 327 11.45 -25.14 18.93
N ASP A 328 10.49 -24.25 18.68
CA ASP A 328 9.06 -24.57 18.84
C ASP A 328 8.75 -25.89 18.11
N PRO A 329 8.07 -26.86 18.77
CA PRO A 329 7.85 -28.18 18.19
C PRO A 329 7.14 -28.15 16.84
N THR A 330 6.20 -27.22 16.64
CA THR A 330 5.44 -27.08 15.40
C THR A 330 6.32 -26.47 14.31
N VAL A 331 7.04 -25.38 14.62
CA VAL A 331 7.96 -24.72 13.68
C VAL A 331 9.07 -25.67 13.25
N GLY A 332 9.68 -26.37 14.21
CA GLY A 332 10.68 -27.39 13.94
C GLY A 332 10.16 -28.50 13.03
N ALA A 333 8.95 -29.02 13.28
CA ALA A 333 8.34 -30.06 12.45
C ALA A 333 8.04 -29.58 11.02
N ILE A 334 7.62 -28.33 10.85
CA ILE A 334 7.44 -27.71 9.52
C ILE A 334 8.77 -27.69 8.77
N ILE A 335 9.83 -27.23 9.43
CA ILE A 335 11.17 -27.10 8.81
C ILE A 335 11.80 -28.47 8.56
N ASP A 336 11.53 -29.49 9.39
CA ASP A 336 11.92 -30.88 9.12
C ASP A 336 11.38 -31.39 7.77
N GLY A 337 10.18 -30.92 7.38
CA GLY A 337 9.56 -31.25 6.11
C GLY A 337 10.38 -30.86 4.88
N ALA A 338 11.33 -29.91 5.00
CA ALA A 338 12.25 -29.55 3.93
C ALA A 338 13.12 -30.73 3.45
N LYS A 339 13.38 -31.72 4.31
CA LYS A 339 14.14 -32.94 3.97
C LYS A 339 13.45 -33.82 2.93
N ASN A 340 12.16 -33.61 2.68
CA ASN A 340 11.38 -34.39 1.72
C ASN A 340 11.53 -33.88 0.27
N TYR A 341 12.26 -32.78 0.05
CA TYR A 341 12.42 -32.18 -1.27
C TYR A 341 13.87 -32.26 -1.74
N THR A 342 14.05 -32.67 -2.99
CA THR A 342 15.32 -32.64 -3.70
C THR A 342 15.53 -31.30 -4.40
N ALA A 343 16.74 -31.07 -4.93
CA ALA A 343 16.99 -29.91 -5.78
C ALA A 343 16.09 -29.90 -7.03
N THR A 344 15.77 -31.08 -7.59
CA THR A 344 14.86 -31.20 -8.73
C THR A 344 13.46 -30.73 -8.36
N ASP A 345 12.92 -31.15 -7.22
CA ASP A 345 11.60 -30.72 -6.75
C ASP A 345 11.54 -29.20 -6.57
N VAL A 346 12.61 -28.60 -6.03
CA VAL A 346 12.76 -27.14 -5.89
C VAL A 346 12.68 -26.45 -7.25
N PHE A 347 13.47 -26.89 -8.23
CA PHE A 347 13.44 -26.30 -9.57
C PHE A 347 12.09 -26.49 -10.27
N GLU A 348 11.45 -27.65 -10.13
CA GLU A 348 10.11 -27.90 -10.66
C GLU A 348 9.07 -26.96 -10.02
N GLY A 349 9.16 -26.73 -8.71
CA GLY A 349 8.34 -25.73 -8.00
C GLY A 349 8.54 -24.32 -8.54
N ILE A 350 9.79 -23.91 -8.80
CA ILE A 350 10.10 -22.60 -9.40
C ILE A 350 9.54 -22.50 -10.83
N TYR A 351 9.70 -23.55 -11.65
CA TYR A 351 9.15 -23.56 -13.02
C TYR A 351 7.62 -23.46 -13.00
N ARG A 352 6.98 -24.14 -12.04
CA ARG A 352 5.53 -24.06 -11.88
C ARG A 352 5.08 -22.69 -11.39
N GLN A 353 5.80 -22.08 -10.43
CA GLN A 353 5.57 -20.71 -9.99
C GLN A 353 5.61 -19.74 -11.18
N HIS A 354 6.66 -19.78 -12.02
CA HIS A 354 6.77 -18.89 -13.18
C HIS A 354 5.63 -19.11 -14.19
N SER A 355 5.20 -20.35 -14.40
CA SER A 355 4.06 -20.67 -15.27
C SER A 355 2.76 -20.07 -14.73
N LEU A 356 2.52 -20.18 -13.41
CA LEU A 356 1.36 -19.59 -12.76
C LEU A 356 1.43 -18.06 -12.72
N GLN A 357 2.62 -17.47 -12.61
CA GLN A 357 2.83 -16.03 -12.71
C GLN A 357 2.41 -15.49 -14.08
N GLN A 358 2.67 -16.21 -15.18
CA GLN A 358 2.17 -15.83 -16.51
C GLN A 358 0.64 -15.91 -16.61
N VAL A 359 0.00 -16.85 -15.90
CA VAL A 359 -1.46 -16.91 -15.80
C VAL A 359 -1.98 -15.70 -15.02
N ALA A 360 -1.45 -15.44 -13.84
CA ALA A 360 -1.85 -14.32 -12.99
C ALA A 360 -1.65 -12.96 -13.67
N GLN A 361 -0.57 -12.79 -14.44
CA GLN A 361 -0.32 -11.57 -15.23
C GLN A 361 -1.44 -11.29 -16.24
N ARG A 362 -2.02 -12.33 -16.85
CA ARG A 362 -3.14 -12.18 -17.79
C ARG A 362 -4.46 -11.85 -17.10
N MET A 363 -4.65 -12.29 -15.85
CA MET A 363 -5.87 -11.97 -15.08
C MET A 363 -6.05 -10.46 -14.88
N TRP A 364 -4.96 -9.70 -14.79
CA TRP A 364 -5.02 -8.23 -14.67
C TRP A 364 -5.62 -7.51 -15.90
N ALA A 365 -5.83 -8.21 -17.02
CA ALA A 365 -6.60 -7.65 -18.13
C ALA A 365 -8.08 -7.46 -17.77
N ASP A 366 -8.61 -8.28 -16.86
CA ASP A 366 -10.03 -8.35 -16.52
C ASP A 366 -10.40 -7.41 -15.36
N PHE A 367 -9.44 -7.07 -14.50
CA PHE A 367 -9.63 -6.18 -13.36
C PHE A 367 -8.32 -5.51 -12.91
N ASP A 368 -8.43 -4.41 -12.18
CA ASP A 368 -7.30 -3.56 -11.80
C ASP A 368 -6.74 -3.92 -10.42
N ILE A 369 -7.60 -4.43 -9.53
CA ILE A 369 -7.26 -4.93 -8.19
C ILE A 369 -8.05 -6.22 -7.88
N MET A 370 -7.64 -6.97 -6.87
CA MET A 370 -8.46 -8.03 -6.26
C MET A 370 -8.92 -7.59 -4.87
N LEU A 371 -10.13 -7.99 -4.49
CA LEU A 371 -10.65 -7.84 -3.13
C LEU A 371 -10.96 -9.24 -2.56
N LEU A 372 -10.13 -9.71 -1.63
CA LEU A 372 -10.31 -11.01 -0.98
C LEU A 372 -10.58 -10.86 0.52
N PRO A 373 -11.26 -11.81 1.17
CA PRO A 373 -11.21 -11.90 2.63
C PRO A 373 -9.76 -12.02 3.09
N THR A 374 -9.36 -11.34 4.16
CA THR A 374 -7.98 -11.47 4.68
C THR A 374 -7.72 -12.87 5.22
N ALA A 375 -8.72 -13.47 5.88
CA ALA A 375 -8.76 -14.86 6.31
C ALA A 375 -10.23 -15.34 6.35
N PRO A 376 -10.50 -16.65 6.26
CA PRO A 376 -11.87 -17.19 6.39
C PRO A 376 -12.54 -16.79 7.71
N ARG A 377 -11.84 -17.00 8.83
CA ARG A 377 -12.24 -16.59 10.18
C ARG A 377 -11.03 -16.54 11.09
N ILE A 378 -11.19 -15.87 12.23
CA ILE A 378 -10.28 -15.99 13.36
C ILE A 378 -10.51 -17.33 14.09
N VAL A 379 -9.44 -17.91 14.63
CA VAL A 379 -9.46 -19.17 15.37
C VAL A 379 -9.22 -18.93 16.85
N THR A 380 -9.77 -19.79 17.69
CA THR A 380 -9.48 -19.79 19.13
C THR A 380 -8.08 -20.36 19.41
N LYS A 381 -7.50 -19.99 20.55
CA LYS A 381 -6.25 -20.60 21.02
C LYS A 381 -6.40 -22.10 21.25
N GLN A 382 -7.58 -22.54 21.70
CA GLN A 382 -7.88 -23.96 21.90
C GLN A 382 -7.81 -24.74 20.59
N GLU A 383 -8.43 -24.25 19.52
CA GLU A 383 -8.35 -24.88 18.19
C GLU A 383 -6.91 -25.02 17.69
N VAL A 384 -6.05 -24.02 17.96
CA VAL A 384 -4.63 -24.09 17.58
C VAL A 384 -3.89 -25.14 18.41
N MET A 385 -4.18 -25.28 19.70
CA MET A 385 -3.56 -26.33 20.53
C MET A 385 -3.98 -27.74 20.08
N GLU A 386 -5.24 -27.91 19.69
CA GLU A 386 -5.77 -29.18 19.21
C GLU A 386 -5.29 -29.54 17.80
N GLN A 387 -5.22 -28.54 16.89
CA GLN A 387 -4.89 -28.73 15.48
C GLN A 387 -3.93 -27.64 14.94
N PRO A 388 -2.66 -27.62 15.39
CA PRO A 388 -1.75 -26.49 15.17
C PRO A 388 -1.39 -26.22 13.70
N ILE A 389 -1.41 -27.26 12.86
CA ILE A 389 -1.15 -27.13 11.41
C ILE A 389 -2.43 -26.74 10.66
N ALA A 390 -3.55 -27.42 10.92
CA ALA A 390 -4.80 -27.18 10.20
C ALA A 390 -5.35 -25.77 10.48
N ALA A 391 -5.34 -25.34 11.75
CA ALA A 391 -5.76 -23.99 12.14
C ALA A 391 -4.92 -22.92 11.42
N ASN A 392 -3.59 -23.11 11.33
CA ASN A 392 -2.73 -22.20 10.59
C ASN A 392 -3.01 -22.17 9.08
N SER A 393 -3.19 -23.35 8.46
CA SER A 393 -3.46 -23.45 7.03
C SER A 393 -4.79 -22.79 6.65
N LEU A 394 -5.81 -22.87 7.52
CA LEU A 394 -7.08 -22.16 7.34
C LEU A 394 -6.86 -20.65 7.19
N LEU A 395 -6.02 -20.05 8.04
CA LEU A 395 -5.76 -18.60 8.00
C LEU A 395 -5.03 -18.16 6.72
N GLY A 396 -4.29 -19.07 6.07
CA GLY A 396 -3.51 -18.80 4.85
C GLY A 396 -4.30 -18.91 3.53
N ALA A 397 -5.60 -19.23 3.58
CA ALA A 397 -6.40 -19.57 2.41
C ALA A 397 -6.37 -18.50 1.29
N TYR A 398 -6.24 -17.22 1.65
CA TYR A 398 -6.31 -16.10 0.71
C TYR A 398 -5.01 -15.27 0.63
N THR A 399 -3.95 -15.68 1.31
CA THR A 399 -2.75 -14.84 1.48
C THR A 399 -1.49 -15.41 0.84
N ASN A 400 -1.39 -16.74 0.75
CA ASN A 400 -0.13 -17.46 0.47
C ASN A 400 0.44 -17.26 -0.95
N PHE A 401 -0.36 -16.80 -1.93
CA PHE A 401 0.09 -16.65 -3.31
C PHE A 401 0.75 -15.29 -3.61
N VAL A 402 0.48 -14.26 -2.80
CA VAL A 402 0.76 -12.85 -3.14
C VAL A 402 2.23 -12.60 -3.45
N ASN A 403 3.15 -13.09 -2.61
CA ASN A 403 4.59 -12.87 -2.82
C ASN A 403 5.16 -13.76 -3.93
N LEU A 404 4.65 -14.99 -4.08
CA LEU A 404 5.03 -15.89 -5.16
C LEU A 404 4.69 -15.31 -6.54
N LEU A 405 3.65 -14.48 -6.63
CA LEU A 405 3.20 -13.85 -7.87
C LEU A 405 3.67 -12.39 -8.02
N ASP A 406 4.52 -11.90 -7.12
CA ASP A 406 5.06 -10.54 -7.12
C ASP A 406 3.96 -9.45 -7.12
N MET A 407 3.10 -9.50 -6.09
CA MET A 407 1.98 -8.57 -5.90
C MET A 407 2.19 -7.69 -4.65
N ALA A 408 1.57 -6.52 -4.64
CA ALA A 408 1.38 -5.67 -3.46
C ALA A 408 0.06 -5.98 -2.77
N ALA A 409 -0.05 -5.74 -1.46
CA ALA A 409 -1.30 -5.96 -0.74
C ALA A 409 -1.52 -4.98 0.42
N CYS A 410 -2.78 -4.62 0.68
CA CYS A 410 -3.19 -3.78 1.80
C CYS A 410 -4.41 -4.42 2.49
N ALA A 411 -4.21 -4.96 3.69
CA ALA A 411 -5.27 -5.45 4.56
C ALA A 411 -5.90 -4.30 5.34
N VAL A 412 -7.22 -4.20 5.30
CA VAL A 412 -7.99 -3.17 6.00
C VAL A 412 -9.18 -3.80 6.75
N PRO A 413 -9.65 -3.16 7.83
CA PRO A 413 -10.90 -3.55 8.50
C PRO A 413 -12.10 -3.51 7.55
N ALA A 414 -13.05 -4.43 7.75
CA ALA A 414 -14.25 -4.58 6.93
C ALA A 414 -15.52 -4.89 7.75
N GLY A 415 -15.47 -4.65 9.06
CA GLY A 415 -16.61 -4.81 9.95
C GLY A 415 -16.35 -5.70 11.16
N PHE A 416 -17.38 -5.83 11.97
CA PHE A 416 -17.42 -6.74 13.11
C PHE A 416 -18.55 -7.74 12.95
N ALA A 417 -18.28 -9.00 13.31
CA ALA A 417 -19.30 -10.02 13.46
C ALA A 417 -20.15 -9.77 14.73
N PRO A 418 -21.34 -10.38 14.85
CA PRO A 418 -22.21 -10.18 16.01
C PRO A 418 -21.60 -10.58 17.37
N ASP A 419 -20.57 -11.44 17.35
CA ASP A 419 -19.79 -11.84 18.52
C ASP A 419 -18.74 -10.82 18.96
N GLY A 420 -18.63 -9.70 18.24
CA GLY A 420 -17.69 -8.62 18.52
C GLY A 420 -16.28 -8.85 17.99
N LEU A 421 -16.04 -9.88 17.18
CA LEU A 421 -14.75 -10.11 16.54
C LEU A 421 -14.63 -9.33 15.23
N PRO A 422 -13.45 -8.77 14.93
CA PRO A 422 -13.24 -8.03 13.69
C PRO A 422 -13.08 -8.96 12.49
N PHE A 423 -13.44 -8.43 11.33
CA PHE A 423 -13.23 -9.02 10.02
C PHE A 423 -12.50 -8.01 9.12
N GLY A 424 -11.67 -8.51 8.22
CA GLY A 424 -10.91 -7.69 7.29
C GLY A 424 -10.93 -8.23 5.87
N VAL A 425 -10.71 -7.33 4.92
CA VAL A 425 -10.47 -7.65 3.52
C VAL A 425 -9.07 -7.18 3.13
N THR A 426 -8.47 -7.87 2.17
CA THR A 426 -7.18 -7.49 1.60
C THR A 426 -7.37 -7.06 0.16
N PHE A 427 -6.95 -5.83 -0.12
CA PHE A 427 -6.78 -5.30 -1.46
C PHE A 427 -5.45 -5.82 -2.00
N ILE A 428 -5.44 -6.42 -3.20
CA ILE A 428 -4.23 -6.98 -3.83
C ILE A 428 -4.11 -6.40 -5.23
N ALA A 429 -2.90 -6.02 -5.62
CA ALA A 429 -2.63 -5.41 -6.92
C ALA A 429 -1.25 -5.80 -7.46
N PRO A 430 -0.94 -5.54 -8.74
CA PRO A 430 0.39 -5.78 -9.31
C PRO A 430 1.50 -5.10 -8.50
N ALA A 431 2.74 -5.59 -8.61
CA ALA A 431 3.88 -4.91 -8.03
C ALA A 431 3.96 -3.43 -8.47
N PHE A 432 4.40 -2.62 -7.52
CA PHE A 432 4.66 -1.19 -7.54
C PHE A 432 3.43 -0.28 -7.60
N THR A 433 2.23 -0.81 -7.37
CA THR A 433 1.00 -0.01 -7.24
C THR A 433 0.69 0.40 -5.80
N ASP A 434 1.67 0.30 -4.90
CA ASP A 434 1.51 0.44 -3.44
C ASP A 434 0.81 1.74 -3.03
N LYS A 435 1.22 2.86 -3.65
CA LYS A 435 0.63 4.19 -3.44
C LYS A 435 -0.88 4.18 -3.67
N ASP A 436 -1.28 3.83 -4.89
CA ASP A 436 -2.67 3.94 -5.30
C ASP A 436 -3.53 2.84 -4.67
N LEU A 437 -2.92 1.69 -4.37
CA LEU A 437 -3.54 0.62 -3.58
C LEU A 437 -3.89 1.10 -2.18
N ALA A 438 -2.95 1.77 -1.50
CA ALA A 438 -3.17 2.34 -0.16
C ALA A 438 -4.22 3.46 -0.17
N VAL A 439 -4.24 4.29 -1.22
CA VAL A 439 -5.29 5.32 -1.42
C VAL A 439 -6.66 4.68 -1.60
N LEU A 440 -6.79 3.68 -2.48
CA LEU A 440 -8.07 3.02 -2.75
C LEU A 440 -8.59 2.25 -1.52
N ALA A 441 -7.72 1.49 -0.85
CA ALA A 441 -8.04 0.81 0.40
C ALA A 441 -8.41 1.81 1.51
N GLY A 442 -7.76 2.97 1.55
CA GLY A 442 -8.07 4.07 2.48
C GLY A 442 -9.45 4.68 2.24
N ARG A 443 -9.84 4.86 0.97
CA ARG A 443 -11.19 5.32 0.59
C ARG A 443 -12.26 4.33 1.03
N PHE A 444 -12.02 3.04 0.82
CA PHE A 444 -12.92 1.98 1.32
C PHE A 444 -13.03 2.04 2.85
N HIS A 445 -11.90 2.08 3.55
CA HIS A 445 -11.87 2.09 5.01
C HIS A 445 -12.54 3.35 5.59
N HIS A 446 -12.37 4.51 4.94
CA HIS A 446 -13.08 5.73 5.31
C HIS A 446 -14.59 5.64 5.06
N ALA A 447 -15.00 5.10 3.90
CA ALA A 447 -16.41 4.92 3.54
C ALA A 447 -17.14 3.91 4.43
N LEU A 448 -16.42 2.92 4.98
CA LEU A 448 -16.94 1.99 5.98
C LEU A 448 -17.39 2.73 7.25
N GLY A 449 -16.75 3.86 7.57
CA GLY A 449 -17.12 4.72 8.69
C GLY A 449 -16.81 4.14 10.07
N GLU A 450 -16.17 2.97 10.14
CA GLU A 450 -15.77 2.31 11.38
C GLU A 450 -14.46 2.90 11.92
N ALA A 451 -14.35 2.88 13.25
CA ALA A 451 -13.16 3.31 13.97
C ALA A 451 -12.16 2.16 14.13
N VAL A 452 -10.88 2.52 14.30
CA VAL A 452 -9.74 1.58 14.31
C VAL A 452 -9.24 1.25 15.71
N GLY A 453 -8.51 0.13 15.80
CA GLY A 453 -7.89 -0.36 17.03
C GLY A 453 -8.89 -0.87 18.06
N LEU A 454 -8.37 -1.16 19.26
CA LEU A 454 -9.09 -1.75 20.39
C LEU A 454 -10.26 -0.88 20.86
N THR A 455 -10.04 0.42 21.03
CA THR A 455 -11.06 1.31 21.63
C THR A 455 -12.19 1.64 20.67
N ARG A 456 -11.97 1.52 19.35
CA ARG A 456 -12.94 1.85 18.30
C ARG A 456 -13.53 3.24 18.46
N THR A 457 -12.69 4.20 18.83
CA THR A 457 -13.08 5.62 19.00
C THR A 457 -12.55 6.51 17.89
N ASP A 458 -11.36 6.23 17.38
CA ASP A 458 -10.67 7.07 16.41
C ASP A 458 -10.95 6.60 14.99
N LYS A 459 -11.37 7.52 14.12
CA LYS A 459 -11.49 7.24 12.69
C LYS A 459 -10.12 7.18 12.03
N PRO A 460 -9.91 6.33 11.01
CA PRO A 460 -8.67 6.33 10.26
C PRO A 460 -8.47 7.68 9.56
N VAL A 461 -7.26 8.22 9.64
CA VAL A 461 -6.85 9.40 8.87
C VAL A 461 -6.89 9.04 7.38
N SER A 462 -7.58 9.87 6.61
CA SER A 462 -7.50 9.84 5.15
C SER A 462 -6.59 10.97 4.68
N LYS A 463 -5.64 10.64 3.81
CA LYS A 463 -5.10 11.62 2.86
C LYS A 463 -5.99 11.52 1.62
N GLU A 464 -6.62 12.63 1.22
CA GLU A 464 -7.22 12.69 -0.11
C GLU A 464 -6.14 12.33 -1.13
N ALA A 465 -6.54 11.67 -2.23
CA ALA A 465 -5.61 11.39 -3.31
C ALA A 465 -4.98 12.72 -3.71
N ASP A 466 -3.69 12.87 -3.39
CA ASP A 466 -2.94 14.01 -3.86
C ASP A 466 -2.86 13.83 -5.37
N THR A 467 -3.77 14.51 -6.09
CA THR A 467 -3.82 14.49 -7.55
C THR A 467 -2.55 15.10 -8.17
N THR A 468 -1.63 15.58 -7.32
CA THR A 468 -0.25 15.92 -7.65
C THR A 468 0.63 14.66 -7.72
N ALA A 469 0.42 13.83 -8.75
CA ALA A 469 1.41 12.83 -9.15
C ALA A 469 2.71 13.54 -9.64
N PRO A 470 3.89 12.91 -9.51
CA PRO A 470 5.18 13.55 -9.79
C PRO A 470 5.33 13.94 -11.28
N ASN A 471 5.53 15.25 -11.51
CA ASN A 471 6.15 16.02 -12.63
C ASN A 471 6.18 15.52 -14.10
N ASN A 472 5.57 14.41 -14.48
CA ASN A 472 5.43 14.00 -15.89
C ASN A 472 4.07 14.38 -16.48
N ARG A 473 3.50 15.49 -16.00
CA ARG A 473 2.22 16.03 -16.48
C ARG A 473 2.46 17.09 -17.55
N VAL A 474 1.77 16.98 -18.67
CA VAL A 474 1.83 17.92 -19.80
C VAL A 474 0.53 18.70 -19.85
N LEU A 475 0.63 20.03 -19.83
CA LEU A 475 -0.51 20.92 -20.07
C LEU A 475 -0.71 21.11 -21.58
N LEU A 476 -1.90 20.79 -22.05
CA LEU A 476 -2.34 20.89 -23.44
C LEU A 476 -3.57 21.80 -23.55
N ALA A 477 -3.43 22.92 -24.26
CA ALA A 477 -4.53 23.80 -24.61
C ALA A 477 -5.22 23.34 -25.90
N VAL A 478 -6.55 23.22 -25.84
CA VAL A 478 -7.40 22.89 -26.98
C VAL A 478 -8.34 24.06 -27.30
N VAL A 479 -8.56 24.30 -28.59
CA VAL A 479 -9.27 25.48 -29.12
C VAL A 479 -10.39 25.12 -30.10
N GLY A 480 -10.61 23.82 -30.34
CA GLY A 480 -11.40 23.34 -31.49
C GLY A 480 -12.29 22.14 -31.18
N ALA A 481 -12.25 21.15 -32.06
CA ALA A 481 -13.11 19.96 -31.98
C ALA A 481 -12.92 19.10 -30.70
N HIS A 482 -11.86 19.35 -29.93
CA HIS A 482 -11.56 18.71 -28.65
C HIS A 482 -12.11 19.45 -27.42
N LEU A 483 -12.67 20.65 -27.59
CA LEU A 483 -13.34 21.36 -26.50
C LEU A 483 -14.46 20.50 -25.90
N LYS A 484 -14.76 20.67 -24.62
CA LYS A 484 -15.83 19.94 -23.95
C LYS A 484 -17.16 20.13 -24.65
N GLY A 485 -17.79 19.02 -25.02
CA GLY A 485 -19.04 18.98 -25.80
C GLY A 485 -18.84 18.99 -27.33
N PHE A 486 -17.60 18.93 -27.84
CA PHE A 486 -17.31 18.86 -29.27
C PHE A 486 -16.93 17.44 -29.74
N PRO A 487 -17.01 17.15 -31.05
CA PRO A 487 -16.98 15.78 -31.59
C PRO A 487 -15.72 14.95 -31.34
N LEU A 488 -14.59 15.57 -30.99
CA LEU A 488 -13.32 14.88 -30.70
C LEU A 488 -12.95 14.93 -29.22
N HIS A 489 -13.82 15.43 -28.35
CA HIS A 489 -13.55 15.51 -26.91
C HIS A 489 -13.22 14.14 -26.29
N TRP A 490 -13.84 13.07 -26.80
CA TRP A 490 -13.61 11.70 -26.37
C TRP A 490 -12.13 11.25 -26.48
N GLN A 491 -11.32 11.86 -27.36
CA GLN A 491 -9.89 11.55 -27.46
C GLN A 491 -9.11 12.04 -26.24
N LEU A 492 -9.56 13.11 -25.59
CA LEU A 492 -9.00 13.56 -24.32
C LEU A 492 -9.47 12.65 -23.17
N GLU A 493 -10.74 12.23 -23.19
CA GLU A 493 -11.30 11.30 -22.19
C GLU A 493 -10.63 9.92 -22.24
N GLN A 494 -10.35 9.43 -23.45
CA GLN A 494 -9.61 8.19 -23.69
C GLN A 494 -8.21 8.20 -23.04
N GLU A 495 -7.57 9.37 -23.01
CA GLU A 495 -6.25 9.56 -22.38
C GLU A 495 -6.34 10.08 -20.95
N HIS A 496 -7.51 9.97 -20.32
CA HIS A 496 -7.78 10.39 -18.94
C HIS A 496 -7.37 11.84 -18.64
N ALA A 497 -7.49 12.72 -19.64
CA ALA A 497 -7.09 14.11 -19.52
C ALA A 497 -7.99 14.86 -18.53
N VAL A 498 -7.40 15.65 -17.64
CA VAL A 498 -8.12 16.41 -16.61
C VAL A 498 -8.20 17.88 -17.02
N LEU A 499 -9.42 18.42 -17.14
CA LEU A 499 -9.60 19.86 -17.37
C LEU A 499 -9.07 20.64 -16.17
N ARG A 500 -8.10 21.53 -16.39
CA ARG A 500 -7.53 22.39 -15.35
C ARG A 500 -8.20 23.76 -15.30
N ASN A 501 -8.38 24.39 -16.45
CA ASN A 501 -9.12 25.64 -16.55
C ASN A 501 -9.63 25.90 -17.98
N THR A 502 -10.54 26.87 -18.08
CA THR A 502 -10.95 27.52 -19.32
C THR A 502 -10.45 28.97 -19.25
N THR A 503 -9.71 29.41 -20.28
CA THR A 503 -8.98 30.68 -20.29
C THR A 503 -8.86 31.17 -21.74
N ARG A 504 -8.03 32.19 -22.00
CA ARG A 504 -7.79 32.73 -23.33
C ARG A 504 -6.32 32.59 -23.73
N THR A 505 -6.05 32.56 -25.04
CA THR A 505 -4.71 32.79 -25.58
C THR A 505 -4.25 34.23 -25.31
N ALA A 506 -2.96 34.50 -25.47
CA ALA A 506 -2.46 35.86 -25.57
C ALA A 506 -3.08 36.62 -26.79
N PRO A 507 -2.95 37.96 -26.85
CA PRO A 507 -3.56 38.80 -27.90
C PRO A 507 -3.10 38.52 -29.33
N ASP A 508 -1.95 37.88 -29.53
CA ASP A 508 -1.27 37.73 -30.82
C ASP A 508 -1.70 36.47 -31.60
N TYR A 509 -2.91 35.96 -31.37
CA TYR A 509 -3.45 34.77 -32.03
C TYR A 509 -4.71 35.07 -32.84
N ARG A 510 -4.80 34.41 -34.00
CA ARG A 510 -5.96 34.41 -34.89
C ARG A 510 -6.50 33.02 -35.09
N LEU A 511 -7.81 32.93 -35.32
CA LEU A 511 -8.54 31.67 -35.47
C LEU A 511 -9.25 31.63 -36.82
N PHE A 512 -9.11 30.52 -37.54
CA PHE A 512 -9.72 30.33 -38.84
C PHE A 512 -10.54 29.05 -38.88
N ALA A 513 -11.77 29.09 -39.39
CA ALA A 513 -12.56 27.90 -39.67
C ALA A 513 -12.03 27.23 -40.95
N LEU A 514 -11.46 26.02 -40.83
CA LEU A 514 -10.85 25.33 -41.95
C LEU A 514 -11.91 24.87 -42.97
N PRO A 515 -11.67 25.06 -44.28
CA PRO A 515 -12.61 24.64 -45.31
C PRO A 515 -12.62 23.12 -45.42
N ASN A 516 -13.80 22.52 -45.58
CA ASN A 516 -13.99 21.07 -45.81
C ASN A 516 -13.39 20.14 -44.74
N ALA A 517 -13.12 20.64 -43.53
CA ALA A 517 -12.61 19.80 -42.45
C ALA A 517 -13.73 18.92 -41.84
N THR A 518 -13.46 17.62 -41.69
CA THR A 518 -14.37 16.67 -41.00
C THR A 518 -13.65 16.03 -39.80
N PRO A 519 -14.23 16.08 -38.58
CA PRO A 519 -15.31 17.02 -38.19
C PRO A 519 -14.86 18.49 -38.39
N PRO A 520 -15.79 19.46 -38.43
CA PRO A 520 -15.46 20.87 -38.46
C PRO A 520 -14.46 21.22 -37.36
N LYS A 521 -13.38 21.91 -37.72
CA LYS A 521 -12.32 22.28 -36.77
C LYS A 521 -11.64 23.60 -37.17
N PRO A 522 -11.12 24.36 -36.21
CA PRO A 522 -10.38 25.58 -36.48
C PRO A 522 -8.88 25.33 -36.66
N GLY A 523 -8.21 26.28 -37.32
CA GLY A 523 -6.77 26.45 -37.30
C GLY A 523 -6.39 27.68 -36.50
N LEU A 524 -5.58 27.49 -35.45
CA LEU A 524 -5.01 28.57 -34.64
C LEU A 524 -3.64 28.96 -35.21
N VAL A 525 -3.41 30.25 -35.39
CA VAL A 525 -2.16 30.82 -35.91
C VAL A 525 -1.73 31.97 -35.02
N ARG A 526 -0.43 32.04 -34.71
CA ARG A 526 0.18 33.20 -34.06
C ARG A 526 0.59 34.22 -35.13
N GLU A 527 0.17 35.46 -35.00
CA GLU A 527 0.48 36.55 -35.93
C GLU A 527 1.21 37.68 -35.20
N GLN A 528 2.50 37.83 -35.50
CA GLN A 528 3.32 38.86 -34.86
C GLN A 528 2.81 40.26 -35.23
N GLY A 529 2.54 41.09 -34.24
CA GLY A 529 2.02 42.45 -34.43
C GLY A 529 0.49 42.55 -34.50
N PHE A 530 -0.23 41.43 -34.43
CA PHE A 530 -1.66 41.43 -34.20
C PHE A 530 -1.97 41.59 -32.69
N GLU A 531 -2.97 42.39 -32.36
CA GLU A 531 -3.48 42.57 -31.00
C GLU A 531 -5.00 42.38 -30.98
N GLY A 532 -5.44 41.20 -30.54
CA GLY A 532 -6.85 40.87 -30.30
C GLY A 532 -7.18 40.66 -28.82
N ASN A 533 -8.42 40.23 -28.54
CA ASN A 533 -8.88 39.96 -27.17
C ASN A 533 -8.50 38.56 -26.65
N GLY A 534 -7.59 37.85 -27.33
CA GLY A 534 -7.34 36.43 -27.10
C GLY A 534 -8.51 35.53 -27.52
N LEU A 535 -8.28 34.23 -27.59
CA LEU A 535 -9.25 33.22 -28.04
C LEU A 535 -9.51 32.21 -26.92
N GLU A 536 -10.77 31.82 -26.70
CA GLU A 536 -11.13 30.81 -25.70
C GLU A 536 -10.40 29.48 -25.97
N VAL A 537 -9.76 28.96 -24.93
CA VAL A 537 -9.14 27.63 -24.90
C VAL A 537 -9.50 26.91 -23.61
N GLU A 538 -9.51 25.59 -23.66
CA GLU A 538 -9.54 24.74 -22.48
C GLU A 538 -8.17 24.10 -22.29
N VAL A 539 -7.61 24.18 -21.09
CA VAL A 539 -6.31 23.58 -20.76
C VAL A 539 -6.54 22.28 -20.02
N TYR A 540 -6.09 21.19 -20.64
CA TYR A 540 -6.13 19.86 -20.09
C TYR A 540 -4.75 19.43 -19.60
N GLU A 541 -4.73 18.62 -18.56
CA GLU A 541 -3.53 17.96 -18.08
C GLU A 541 -3.56 16.48 -18.48
N LEU A 542 -2.47 16.00 -19.08
CA LEU A 542 -2.25 14.61 -19.46
C LEU A 542 -0.98 14.08 -18.80
N ASP A 543 -0.87 12.77 -18.58
CA ASP A 543 0.45 12.17 -18.36
C ASP A 543 1.25 12.12 -19.68
N ALA A 544 2.57 11.99 -19.59
CA ALA A 544 3.46 12.01 -20.75
C ALA A 544 3.16 10.91 -21.79
N ALA A 545 2.70 9.72 -21.35
CA ALA A 545 2.38 8.62 -22.26
C ALA A 545 1.05 8.89 -23.00
N GLY A 546 0.05 9.37 -22.28
CA GLY A 546 -1.24 9.81 -22.84
C GLY A 546 -1.06 10.98 -23.79
N PHE A 547 -0.18 11.94 -23.47
CA PHE A 547 0.21 12.99 -24.39
C PHE A 547 0.84 12.42 -25.67
N GLY A 548 1.75 11.45 -25.56
CA GLY A 548 2.36 10.79 -26.72
C GLY A 548 1.34 10.10 -27.63
N ARG A 549 0.40 9.34 -27.06
CA ARG A 549 -0.69 8.70 -27.81
C ARG A 549 -1.66 9.71 -28.42
N PHE A 550 -2.01 10.76 -27.68
CA PHE A 550 -2.86 11.84 -28.17
C PHE A 550 -2.24 12.53 -29.39
N VAL A 551 -0.98 12.97 -29.29
CA VAL A 551 -0.26 13.65 -30.38
C VAL A 551 -0.13 12.75 -31.60
N ALA A 552 0.10 11.44 -31.43
CA ALA A 552 0.15 10.49 -32.54
C ALA A 552 -1.16 10.39 -33.34
N SER A 553 -2.30 10.77 -32.74
CA SER A 553 -3.61 10.79 -33.40
C SER A 553 -3.93 12.08 -34.16
N VAL A 554 -3.11 13.12 -34.03
CA VAL A 554 -3.35 14.45 -34.62
C VAL A 554 -2.96 14.45 -36.11
N PRO A 555 -3.92 14.59 -37.05
CA PRO A 555 -3.62 14.56 -38.47
C PRO A 555 -3.17 15.93 -39.00
N GLN A 556 -2.44 15.93 -40.12
CA GLN A 556 -2.22 17.13 -40.93
C GLN A 556 -3.58 17.78 -41.28
N PRO A 557 -3.72 19.13 -41.28
CA PRO A 557 -2.70 20.19 -41.12
C PRO A 557 -2.44 20.63 -39.68
N MET A 558 -2.94 19.89 -38.69
CA MET A 558 -2.79 20.24 -37.29
C MET A 558 -1.41 19.82 -36.77
N SER A 559 -0.91 20.59 -35.82
CA SER A 559 0.32 20.31 -35.09
C SER A 559 0.14 20.69 -33.63
N ILE A 560 0.94 20.10 -32.75
CA ILE A 560 1.04 20.53 -31.35
C ILE A 560 2.36 21.27 -31.18
N GLY A 561 2.27 22.54 -30.82
CA GLY A 561 3.43 23.40 -30.54
C GLY A 561 3.29 24.06 -29.17
N ARG A 562 4.05 25.13 -28.94
CA ARG A 562 3.91 25.98 -27.74
C ARG A 562 2.95 27.13 -28.05
N ILE A 563 1.98 27.37 -27.19
CA ILE A 563 1.11 28.55 -27.24
C ILE A 563 1.20 29.33 -25.92
N THR A 564 0.95 30.63 -26.00
CA THR A 564 0.97 31.54 -24.86
C THR A 564 -0.45 31.87 -24.44
N LEU A 565 -0.74 31.76 -23.15
CA LEU A 565 -2.02 32.11 -22.53
C LEU A 565 -2.07 33.59 -22.14
N GLU A 566 -3.24 34.11 -21.81
CA GLU A 566 -3.44 35.51 -21.39
C GLU A 566 -2.66 35.88 -20.11
N ASP A 567 -2.33 34.90 -19.26
CA ASP A 567 -1.51 35.07 -18.06
C ASP A 567 0.00 35.01 -18.33
N GLY A 568 0.40 34.88 -19.60
CA GLY A 568 1.79 34.80 -20.06
C GLY A 568 2.40 33.40 -19.95
N LYS A 569 1.70 32.39 -19.41
CA LYS A 569 2.24 31.02 -19.37
C LYS A 569 2.27 30.39 -20.75
N GLU A 570 3.30 29.59 -20.99
CA GLU A 570 3.41 28.76 -22.18
C GLU A 570 3.05 27.30 -21.89
N VAL A 571 2.13 26.76 -22.70
CA VAL A 571 1.65 25.38 -22.64
C VAL A 571 1.77 24.72 -24.02
N CYS A 572 1.67 23.39 -24.10
CA CYS A 572 1.46 22.74 -25.39
C CYS A 572 0.09 23.13 -25.92
N GLY A 573 -0.09 23.26 -27.22
CA GLY A 573 -1.39 23.64 -27.79
C GLY A 573 -1.51 23.37 -29.27
N PHE A 574 -2.75 23.30 -29.75
CA PHE A 574 -3.05 23.13 -31.16
C PHE A 574 -2.62 24.36 -31.98
N LEU A 575 -1.83 24.12 -33.02
CA LEU A 575 -1.49 25.07 -34.07
C LEU A 575 -1.84 24.47 -35.42
N CYS A 576 -2.00 25.31 -36.43
CA CYS A 576 -2.23 24.89 -37.80
C CYS A 576 -1.17 25.50 -38.73
N SER A 577 -0.83 24.78 -39.80
CA SER A 577 -0.08 25.36 -40.91
C SER A 577 -0.75 26.66 -41.37
N GLU A 578 -0.02 27.79 -41.30
CA GLU A 578 -0.56 29.12 -41.57
C GLU A 578 -1.24 29.23 -42.94
N ALA A 579 -0.63 28.70 -43.99
CA ALA A 579 -1.20 28.71 -45.34
C ALA A 579 -2.56 27.99 -45.42
N VAL A 580 -2.74 26.93 -44.63
CA VAL A 580 -4.00 26.16 -44.60
C VAL A 580 -5.04 26.89 -43.74
N ALA A 581 -4.64 27.42 -42.58
CA ALA A 581 -5.51 28.22 -41.74
C ALA A 581 -6.07 29.43 -42.48
N ARG A 582 -5.21 30.21 -43.14
CA ARG A 582 -5.61 31.41 -43.91
C ARG A 582 -6.44 31.12 -45.16
N SER A 583 -6.50 29.86 -45.62
CA SER A 583 -7.43 29.45 -46.69
C SER A 583 -8.89 29.34 -46.20
N GLY A 584 -9.08 29.31 -44.87
CA GLY A 584 -10.37 29.26 -44.22
C GLY A 584 -10.99 30.63 -43.97
N THR A 585 -12.14 30.62 -43.31
CA THR A 585 -12.82 31.85 -42.88
C THR A 585 -12.18 32.36 -41.60
N ASP A 586 -11.73 33.61 -41.56
CA ASP A 586 -11.29 34.25 -40.32
C ASP A 586 -12.48 34.40 -39.37
N ILE A 587 -12.36 33.81 -38.18
CA ILE A 587 -13.37 33.81 -37.13
C ILE A 587 -12.83 34.43 -35.84
N THR A 588 -11.72 35.16 -35.91
CA THR A 588 -11.03 35.73 -34.74
C THR A 588 -11.95 36.63 -33.92
N GLU A 589 -12.81 37.42 -34.58
CA GLU A 589 -13.77 38.33 -33.92
C GLU A 589 -14.83 37.61 -33.06
N THR A 590 -15.06 36.31 -33.29
CA THR A 590 -15.99 35.53 -32.47
C THR A 590 -15.43 35.23 -31.07
N GLY A 591 -14.13 35.39 -30.87
CA GLY A 591 -13.46 35.14 -29.59
C GLY A 591 -13.24 33.67 -29.26
N GLY A 592 -13.61 32.71 -30.13
CA GLY A 592 -13.34 31.29 -29.93
C GLY A 592 -14.23 30.37 -30.76
N TRP A 593 -13.80 29.11 -30.93
CA TRP A 593 -14.52 28.12 -31.73
C TRP A 593 -15.93 27.84 -31.22
N ARG A 594 -16.11 27.81 -29.90
CA ARG A 594 -17.40 27.58 -29.26
C ARG A 594 -18.43 28.64 -29.68
N TYR A 595 -18.04 29.90 -29.67
CA TYR A 595 -18.89 31.02 -30.05
C TYR A 595 -19.20 31.04 -31.55
N TYR A 596 -18.21 30.72 -32.40
CA TYR A 596 -18.44 30.58 -33.84
C TYR A 596 -19.44 29.47 -34.18
N MET A 597 -19.39 28.34 -33.48
CA MET A 597 -20.29 27.22 -33.74
C MET A 597 -21.73 27.48 -33.25
N GLN A 598 -21.94 28.42 -32.34
CA GLN A 598 -23.27 28.87 -31.91
C GLN A 598 -23.96 29.79 -32.92
N THR A 599 -23.19 30.41 -33.83
CA THR A 599 -23.74 31.30 -34.86
C THR A 599 -24.03 30.58 -36.19
N ARG A 600 -23.89 29.25 -36.22
CA ARG A 600 -24.05 28.39 -37.40
C ARG A 600 -25.30 27.53 -37.37
#